data_AF-A0A357N6K6-F1
#
_entry.id   AF-A0A357N6K6-F1
#
_cell.length_a   1.000
_cell.length_b   1.000
_cell.length_c   1.000
_cell.angle_alpha   90.00
_cell.angle_beta   90.00
_cell.angle_gamma   90.00
#
_symmetry.space_group_name_H-M   'P 1'
#
loop_
_entity.id
_entity.type
_entity.pdbx_description
1 polymer ?
#
loop_
_entity_poly.entity_id
_entity_poly.type
_entity_poly.pdbx_seq_one_letter_code
_entity_poly.pdbx_strand_id
1 'polypeptide(L)'
;YGSWNIALDEPQRFAAIVPVCGAVLAPRAVRPTLFVEQVAHEADPYAAIAQRLRQTPIWIFHGAQDDVVPPADDRRLHAAFQAAGAGDVRYTEYPDGN
;
A
#
# COMPACT_ATOMS: atom_id res chain seq x y z
N TYR A 1 3.50 5.50 0.96
CA TYR A 1 2.95 6.20 2.15
C TYR A 1 1.73 7.07 1.83
N GLY A 2 1.88 8.19 1.10
CA GLY A 2 0.83 9.24 1.00
C GLY A 2 -0.56 8.77 0.53
N SER A 3 -0.63 8.05 -0.59
CA SER A 3 -1.92 7.55 -1.12
C SER A 3 -2.66 6.67 -0.12
N TRP A 4 -1.93 5.84 0.63
CA TRP A 4 -2.49 4.98 1.67
C TRP A 4 -3.02 5.81 2.85
N ASN A 5 -2.23 6.78 3.35
CA ASN A 5 -2.64 7.64 4.46
C ASN A 5 -3.92 8.39 4.14
N ILE A 6 -3.97 9.13 3.03
CA ILE A 6 -5.12 9.97 2.72
C ILE A 6 -6.38 9.15 2.40
N ALA A 7 -6.22 7.97 1.79
CA ALA A 7 -7.35 7.08 1.53
C ALA A 7 -7.89 6.46 2.82
N LEU A 8 -7.03 6.13 3.80
CA LEU A 8 -7.49 5.59 5.09
C LEU A 8 -8.11 6.66 5.99
N ASP A 9 -7.63 7.90 5.90
CA ASP A 9 -8.19 9.05 6.63
C ASP A 9 -9.58 9.42 6.11
N GLU A 10 -9.79 9.30 4.79
CA GLU A 10 -11.01 9.69 4.08
C GLU A 10 -11.51 8.58 3.12
N PRO A 11 -11.93 7.40 3.62
CA PRO A 11 -12.16 6.18 2.82
C PRO A 11 -13.31 6.27 1.81
N GLN A 12 -14.19 7.26 1.95
CA GLN A 12 -15.31 7.50 1.03
C GLN A 12 -15.09 8.67 0.08
N ARG A 13 -13.98 9.40 0.22
CA ARG A 13 -13.72 10.62 -0.55
C ARG A 13 -13.23 10.34 -1.96
N PHE A 14 -12.51 9.24 -2.16
CA PHE A 14 -11.85 8.93 -3.42
C PHE A 14 -12.56 7.80 -4.15
N ALA A 15 -12.86 8.03 -5.43
CA ALA A 15 -13.42 7.01 -6.31
C ALA A 15 -12.40 5.94 -6.73
N ALA A 16 -11.10 6.25 -6.65
CA ALA A 16 -9.98 5.33 -6.86
C ALA A 16 -8.68 5.94 -6.33
N ILE A 17 -7.65 5.11 -6.10
CA ILE A 17 -6.27 5.58 -5.85
C ILE A 17 -5.25 4.81 -6.70
N VAL A 18 -4.13 5.48 -7.00
CA VAL A 18 -3.01 4.92 -7.74
C VAL A 18 -1.71 5.11 -6.94
N PRO A 19 -1.37 4.18 -6.04
CA PRO A 19 -0.09 4.20 -5.34
C PRO A 19 1.06 3.81 -6.27
N VAL A 20 2.16 4.57 -6.24
CA VAL A 20 3.40 4.30 -6.97
C VAL A 20 4.53 4.20 -5.96
N CYS A 21 5.31 3.11 -6.01
CA CYS A 21 6.39 2.79 -5.05
C CYS A 21 5.91 2.94 -3.59
N GLY A 22 4.82 2.24 -3.26
CA GLY A 22 4.16 2.31 -1.98
C GLY A 22 4.92 1.59 -0.86
N ALA A 23 4.67 2.05 0.36
CA ALA A 23 5.16 1.45 1.60
C ALA A 23 4.22 1.79 2.75
N VAL A 24 4.25 0.94 3.78
CA VAL A 24 3.35 0.92 4.93
C VAL A 24 4.13 1.20 6.22
N LEU A 25 5.23 0.47 6.43
CA LEU A 25 6.03 0.56 7.64
C LEU A 25 7.18 1.54 7.47
N ALA A 26 7.70 2.03 8.59
CA ALA A 26 8.90 2.88 8.56
C ALA A 26 10.06 2.12 7.91
N PRO A 27 10.76 2.73 6.93
CA PRO A 27 11.98 2.14 6.39
C PRO A 27 12.99 2.16 7.53
N ARG A 28 13.29 0.96 8.04
CA ARG A 28 13.99 0.70 9.30
C ARG A 28 15.12 1.71 9.55
N ALA A 29 15.14 2.26 10.77
CA ALA A 29 16.14 3.18 11.35
C ALA A 29 16.34 4.57 10.70
N VAL A 30 16.11 4.78 9.41
CA VAL A 30 16.53 6.02 8.73
C VAL A 30 15.50 7.16 8.84
N ARG A 31 14.21 6.83 8.82
CA ARG A 31 13.11 7.81 8.96
C ARG A 31 11.97 7.21 9.78
N PRO A 32 12.07 7.19 11.12
CA PRO A 32 11.11 6.50 11.99
C PRO A 32 9.69 7.07 11.96
N THR A 33 9.52 8.29 11.44
CA THR A 33 8.23 8.96 11.31
C THR A 33 7.54 8.73 9.96
N LEU A 34 8.20 8.07 9.00
CA LEU A 34 7.65 7.87 7.66
C LEU A 34 6.91 6.52 7.59
N PHE A 35 5.65 6.50 8.00
CA PHE A 35 4.79 5.30 7.97
C PHE A 35 3.33 5.66 7.66
N VAL A 36 2.49 4.63 7.47
CA VAL A 36 1.04 4.82 7.32
C VAL A 36 0.41 4.90 8.71
N GLU A 37 0.02 6.11 9.11
CA GLU A 37 -0.35 6.46 10.49
C GLU A 37 -1.58 5.68 10.97
N GLN A 38 -2.59 5.56 10.09
CA GLN A 38 -3.89 4.95 10.40
C GLN A 38 -3.81 3.46 10.77
N VAL A 39 -2.68 2.79 10.49
CA VAL A 39 -2.46 1.38 10.81
C VAL A 39 -1.17 1.14 11.60
N ALA A 40 -0.54 2.18 12.15
CA ALA A 40 0.74 2.07 12.86
C ALA A 40 0.71 1.14 14.09
N HIS A 41 -0.47 0.93 14.67
CA HIS A 41 -0.68 0.09 15.85
C HIS A 41 -1.44 -1.21 15.54
N GLU A 42 -1.68 -1.50 14.27
CA GLU A 42 -2.34 -2.74 13.87
C GLU A 42 -1.37 -3.92 13.95
N ALA A 43 -1.86 -5.08 14.41
CA ALA A 43 -1.06 -6.29 14.46
C ALA A 43 -0.66 -6.77 13.06
N ASP A 44 -1.58 -6.58 12.10
CA ASP A 44 -1.35 -6.76 10.67
C ASP A 44 -1.83 -5.51 9.90
N PRO A 45 -0.94 -4.54 9.65
CA PRO A 45 -1.31 -3.32 8.95
C PRO A 45 -1.72 -3.57 7.50
N TYR A 46 -1.22 -4.63 6.85
CA TYR A 46 -1.57 -4.95 5.46
C TYR A 46 -3.01 -5.46 5.37
N ALA A 47 -3.39 -6.38 6.25
CA ALA A 47 -4.76 -6.86 6.36
C ALA A 47 -5.73 -5.72 6.74
N ALA A 48 -5.32 -4.84 7.67
CA ALA A 48 -6.13 -3.70 8.08
C ALA A 48 -6.38 -2.72 6.91
N ILE A 49 -5.34 -2.38 6.14
CA ILE A 49 -5.48 -1.55 4.92
C ILE A 49 -6.42 -2.24 3.93
N ALA A 50 -6.18 -3.52 3.66
CA ALA A 50 -6.96 -4.28 2.70
C ALA A 50 -8.46 -4.33 3.05
N GLN A 51 -8.79 -4.51 4.33
CA GLN A 51 -10.17 -4.53 4.79
C GLN A 51 -10.83 -3.15 4.70
N ARG A 52 -10.15 -2.10 5.14
CA ARG A 52 -10.70 -0.73 5.19
C ARG A 52 -10.90 -0.14 3.79
N LEU A 53 -10.05 -0.49 2.83
CA LEU A 53 -10.11 0.00 1.45
C LEU A 53 -10.63 -1.05 0.45
N ARG A 54 -11.22 -2.16 0.93
CA ARG A 54 -11.64 -3.30 0.09
C ARG A 54 -12.54 -2.91 -1.09
N GLN A 55 -13.35 -1.87 -0.92
CA GLN A 55 -14.33 -1.39 -1.91
C GLN A 55 -13.78 -0.25 -2.78
N THR A 56 -12.58 0.26 -2.50
CA THR A 56 -11.94 1.32 -3.29
C THR A 56 -11.19 0.67 -4.45
N PRO A 57 -11.44 1.07 -5.71
CA PRO A 57 -10.60 0.69 -6.84
C PRO A 57 -9.15 1.18 -6.65
N ILE A 58 -8.19 0.27 -6.81
CA ILE A 58 -6.77 0.55 -6.58
C ILE A 58 -5.92 -0.02 -7.71
N TRP A 59 -4.94 0.74 -8.19
CA TRP A 59 -3.89 0.23 -9.06
C TRP A 59 -2.51 0.58 -8.52
N ILE A 60 -1.80 -0.44 -8.05
CA ILE A 60 -0.45 -0.34 -7.48
C ILE A 60 0.59 -0.49 -8.59
N PHE A 61 1.60 0.39 -8.61
CA PHE A 61 2.75 0.30 -9.51
C PHE A 61 4.07 0.30 -8.73
N HIS A 62 5.03 -0.54 -9.14
CA HIS A 62 6.33 -0.63 -8.49
C HIS A 62 7.44 -1.08 -9.44
N GLY A 63 8.69 -0.67 -9.20
CA GLY A 63 9.89 -1.26 -9.81
C GLY A 63 10.35 -2.53 -9.08
N ALA A 64 10.66 -3.61 -9.80
CA ALA A 64 11.15 -4.84 -9.18
C ALA A 64 12.58 -4.68 -8.59
N GLN A 65 13.33 -3.67 -9.05
CA GLN A 65 14.70 -3.37 -8.67
C GLN A 65 14.80 -2.11 -7.80
N ASP A 66 13.67 -1.58 -7.29
CA ASP A 66 13.66 -0.39 -6.43
C ASP A 66 14.47 -0.66 -5.14
N ASP A 67 15.59 0.06 -5.01
CA ASP A 67 16.52 -0.02 -3.88
C ASP A 67 16.31 1.11 -2.85
N VAL A 68 15.42 2.06 -3.15
CA VAL A 68 15.04 3.17 -2.26
C VAL A 68 13.81 2.80 -1.44
N VAL A 69 12.80 2.23 -2.07
CA VAL A 69 11.58 1.71 -1.46
C VAL A 69 11.38 0.27 -1.95
N PRO A 70 11.85 -0.75 -1.21
CA PRO A 70 11.75 -2.12 -1.69
C PRO A 70 10.29 -2.56 -1.97
N PRO A 71 10.02 -3.32 -3.04
CA PRO A 71 8.66 -3.70 -3.47
C PRO A 71 7.92 -4.63 -2.51
N ALA A 72 8.56 -5.05 -1.42
CA ALA A 72 8.02 -6.01 -0.46
C ALA A 72 6.68 -5.55 0.16
N ASP A 73 6.53 -4.27 0.47
CA ASP A 73 5.30 -3.76 1.07
C ASP A 73 4.13 -3.79 0.07
N ASP A 74 4.35 -3.36 -1.17
CA ASP A 74 3.31 -3.39 -2.21
C ASP A 74 2.93 -4.82 -2.63
N ARG A 75 3.89 -5.74 -2.70
CA ARG A 75 3.62 -7.18 -2.89
C ARG A 75 2.73 -7.73 -1.77
N ARG A 76 3.01 -7.37 -0.51
CA ARG A 76 2.20 -7.78 0.66
C ARG A 76 0.82 -7.15 0.66
N LEU A 77 0.70 -5.87 0.31
CA LEU A 77 -0.61 -5.21 0.18
C LEU A 77 -1.45 -5.87 -0.90
N HIS A 78 -0.89 -6.12 -2.08
CA HIS A 78 -1.61 -6.79 -3.16
C HIS A 78 -2.12 -8.18 -2.71
N ALA A 79 -1.27 -8.97 -2.05
CA ALA A 79 -1.68 -10.26 -1.48
C ALA A 79 -2.79 -10.11 -0.42
N ALA A 80 -2.71 -9.10 0.45
CA ALA A 80 -3.73 -8.83 1.47
C ALA A 80 -5.08 -8.42 0.85
N PHE A 81 -5.07 -7.60 -0.21
CA PHE A 81 -6.29 -7.25 -0.95
C PHE A 81 -6.92 -8.46 -1.65
N GLN A 82 -6.11 -9.35 -2.21
CA GLN A 82 -6.58 -10.63 -2.76
C GLN A 82 -7.22 -11.49 -1.66
N ALA A 83 -6.56 -11.64 -0.51
CA ALA A 83 -7.07 -12.41 0.63
C ALA A 83 -8.36 -11.80 1.23
N ALA A 84 -8.50 -10.48 1.21
CA ALA A 84 -9.71 -9.77 1.63
C ALA A 84 -10.86 -9.89 0.62
N GLY A 85 -10.62 -10.42 -0.58
CA GLY A 85 -11.62 -10.52 -1.64
C GLY A 85 -12.05 -9.14 -2.16
N ALA A 86 -11.07 -8.25 -2.40
CA ALA A 86 -11.30 -6.96 -3.05
C ALA A 86 -11.64 -7.15 -4.54
N GLY A 87 -12.57 -6.33 -5.05
CA GLY A 87 -13.12 -6.50 -6.40
C GLY A 87 -12.27 -5.91 -7.53
N ASP A 88 -11.61 -4.77 -7.30
CA ASP A 88 -10.82 -4.05 -8.32
C ASP A 88 -9.51 -3.52 -7.74
N VAL A 89 -8.58 -4.44 -7.45
CA VAL A 89 -7.22 -4.11 -7.04
C VAL A 89 -6.25 -4.74 -8.03
N ARG A 90 -5.45 -3.90 -8.67
CA ARG A 90 -4.49 -4.30 -9.71
C ARG A 90 -3.07 -4.01 -9.25
N TYR A 91 -2.13 -4.81 -9.74
CA TYR A 91 -0.72 -4.62 -9.47
C TYR A 91 0.10 -4.76 -10.75
N THR A 92 0.96 -3.78 -10.99
CA THR A 92 1.94 -3.79 -12.08
C THR A 92 3.32 -3.59 -11.50
N GLU A 93 4.14 -4.63 -11.63
CA GLU A 93 5.56 -4.58 -11.26
C GLU A 93 6.40 -4.55 -12.53
N TYR A 94 7.28 -3.56 -12.66
CA TYR A 94 8.20 -3.41 -13.78
C TYR A 94 9.49 -4.21 -13.52
N PRO A 95 9.79 -5.28 -14.27
CA PRO A 95 10.90 -6.19 -13.96
C PRO A 95 12.29 -5.53 -13.91
N ASP A 96 12.48 -4.51 -14.74
CA ASP A 96 13.74 -3.75 -14.86
C ASP A 96 13.63 -2.33 -14.29
N GLY A 97 12.51 -2.00 -13.65
CA GLY A 97 12.28 -0.69 -13.06
C GLY A 97 12.97 -0.56 -11.69
N ASN A 98 13.64 0.58 -11.49
CA ASN A 98 13.97 1.15 -10.18
C ASN A 98 13.00 2.31 -9.96
#